data_AF-A0A238LIJ0-F1
#
_entry.id   AF-A0A238LIJ0-F1
#
_cell.length_a   1.000
_cell.length_b   1.000
_cell.length_c   1.000
_cell.angle_alpha   90.00
_cell.angle_beta   90.00
_cell.angle_gamma   90.00
#
_symmetry.space_group_name_H-M   'P 1'
#
loop_
_entity.id
_entity.type
_entity.pdbx_description
1 polymer ?
#
loop_
_entity_poly.entity_id
_entity_poly.type
_entity_poly.pdbx_seq_one_letter_code
_entity_poly.pdbx_strand_id
1 'polypeptide(L)'
;MSKSSKKKRQRARRKAEKLQRKHAASYERGTLLPPRFLDVADAEIVEVEPDPAQAVADPALLERSRAHWELGDWEQLAALADQPLEHHPDRAKLSLLAGVGLAQHGDMTVARRHVRQALEWGCPRDLVARVMAAGVHNSLGRAASLHQDEARALGHFETSIATVSPRVDAKALGRARNIHEKARLGQLPEAANLLEDGMLKMRDGVPPDSAQLQAMASSIKALQIELAAVRAKAGQQGSAGARRRHSPQPRGLVAPPFVAVIAGVPRSGSTWSYNAARLLCERNNLSYYAEWCEDYKPEDHPACDLHIVKLHAPEQLIETRHRIVTSYRDLAERLASLVRVGWLADEPEAIRKAARHQATLTEYWADKSDFEISYDDILHRPHIAVLGIAETLDIPCTEDMARGIADGLVTLKADAAEVNDRGHASDTLMHSDHRATDDQRRNYLAKVQAALAGGIGEGA
;
A
#
# COMPACT_ATOMS: atom_id res chain seq x y z
N MET A 1 -29.61 35.32 16.44
CA MET A 1 -28.72 35.47 15.26
C MET A 1 -29.27 36.55 14.33
N SER A 2 -28.49 37.58 14.01
CA SER A 2 -28.97 38.71 13.17
C SER A 2 -29.21 38.28 11.72
N LYS A 3 -30.15 38.95 11.03
CA LYS A 3 -30.43 38.74 9.60
C LYS A 3 -29.16 38.88 8.73
N SER A 4 -28.18 39.67 9.17
CA SER A 4 -26.88 39.85 8.51
C SER A 4 -26.04 38.55 8.51
N SER A 5 -26.04 37.80 9.62
CA SER A 5 -25.28 36.54 9.74
C SER A 5 -25.81 35.44 8.81
N LYS A 6 -27.13 35.31 8.66
CA LYS A 6 -27.76 34.34 7.75
C LYS A 6 -27.43 34.65 6.28
N LYS A 7 -27.45 35.93 5.88
CA LYS A 7 -27.13 36.37 4.52
C LYS A 7 -25.65 36.13 4.17
N LYS A 8 -24.73 36.35 5.12
CA LYS A 8 -23.29 36.05 4.95
C LYS A 8 -23.04 34.55 4.74
N ARG A 9 -23.68 33.68 5.55
CA ARG A 9 -23.59 32.22 5.38
C ARG A 9 -24.15 31.73 4.04
N GLN A 10 -25.29 32.25 3.60
CA GLN A 10 -25.90 31.86 2.32
C GLN A 10 -25.03 32.27 1.11
N ARG A 11 -24.39 33.44 1.17
CA ARG A 11 -23.46 33.90 0.13
C ARG A 11 -22.18 33.06 0.09
N ALA A 12 -21.64 32.67 1.24
CA ALA A 12 -20.49 31.78 1.33
C ALA A 12 -20.81 30.39 0.74
N ARG A 13 -21.97 29.81 1.07
CA ARG A 13 -22.43 28.51 0.54
C ARG A 13 -22.56 28.52 -0.99
N ARG A 14 -23.23 29.53 -1.57
CA ARG A 14 -23.35 29.66 -3.03
C ARG A 14 -22.01 29.87 -3.74
N LYS A 15 -21.05 30.56 -3.08
CA LYS A 15 -19.69 30.75 -3.61
C LYS A 15 -18.92 29.42 -3.60
N ALA A 16 -19.01 28.65 -2.52
CA ALA A 16 -18.41 27.31 -2.41
C ALA A 16 -18.99 26.33 -3.44
N GLU A 17 -20.32 26.30 -3.63
CA GLU A 17 -20.98 25.47 -4.66
C GLU A 17 -20.53 25.86 -6.08
N LYS A 18 -20.36 27.16 -6.37
CA LYS A 18 -19.84 27.63 -7.66
C LYS A 18 -18.37 27.24 -7.88
N LEU A 19 -17.57 27.24 -6.82
CA LEU A 19 -16.16 26.86 -6.88
C LEU A 19 -15.98 25.35 -7.05
N GLN A 20 -16.75 24.54 -6.31
CA GLN A 20 -16.83 23.10 -6.52
C GLN A 20 -17.23 22.78 -7.95
N ARG A 21 -18.19 23.51 -8.54
CA ARG A 21 -18.54 23.37 -9.97
C ARG A 21 -17.41 23.74 -10.93
N LYS A 22 -16.58 24.75 -10.61
CA LYS A 22 -15.40 25.09 -11.43
C LYS A 22 -14.29 24.04 -11.34
N HIS A 23 -14.04 23.52 -10.14
CA HIS A 23 -13.05 22.45 -9.93
C HIS A 23 -13.51 21.15 -10.59
N ALA A 24 -14.80 20.82 -10.47
CA ALA A 24 -15.44 19.77 -11.25
C ALA A 24 -15.24 20.04 -12.75
N ALA A 25 -15.63 21.20 -13.30
CA ALA A 25 -15.43 21.65 -14.71
C ALA A 25 -13.99 21.53 -15.24
N SER A 26 -13.00 21.71 -14.36
CA SER A 26 -11.60 21.54 -14.70
C SER A 26 -11.18 20.09 -14.68
N TYR A 27 -11.77 19.27 -13.81
CA TYR A 27 -11.77 17.83 -13.99
C TYR A 27 -12.46 17.53 -15.34
N GLU A 28 -13.59 18.09 -15.72
CA GLU A 28 -14.40 17.59 -16.84
C GLU A 28 -13.83 17.36 -18.28
N ARG A 29 -12.63 17.80 -18.65
CA ARG A 29 -12.16 17.92 -20.05
C ARG A 29 -11.15 16.87 -20.56
N GLY A 30 -11.06 15.68 -19.95
CA GLY A 30 -9.89 14.79 -20.16
C GLY A 30 -8.68 15.18 -19.31
N THR A 31 -8.84 16.29 -18.62
CA THR A 31 -8.56 16.42 -17.20
C THR A 31 -9.63 15.71 -16.29
N LEU A 32 -10.55 14.83 -16.83
CA LEU A 32 -11.69 13.98 -16.24
C LEU A 32 -13.25 14.34 -16.12
N LEU A 33 -14.19 13.65 -16.83
CA LEU A 33 -15.68 13.49 -16.55
C LEU A 33 -16.43 12.27 -17.16
N PRO A 34 -17.78 12.04 -16.97
CA PRO A 34 -18.77 12.23 -15.84
C PRO A 34 -19.69 11.02 -15.49
N PRO A 35 -20.63 11.13 -14.52
CA PRO A 35 -22.06 11.27 -14.92
C PRO A 35 -23.01 12.11 -14.01
N ARG A 36 -24.26 12.23 -14.51
CA ARG A 36 -25.45 12.95 -13.97
C ARG A 36 -26.24 12.11 -12.96
N PHE A 37 -26.89 12.78 -12.01
CA PHE A 37 -27.77 12.24 -10.96
C PHE A 37 -29.12 11.67 -11.46
N LEU A 38 -29.56 10.58 -10.83
CA LEU A 38 -30.97 10.17 -10.66
C LEU A 38 -31.28 10.04 -9.16
N ASP A 39 -32.40 10.61 -8.73
CA ASP A 39 -33.01 10.47 -7.40
C ASP A 39 -33.52 9.04 -7.17
N VAL A 40 -33.31 8.48 -5.98
CA VAL A 40 -34.18 7.43 -5.42
C VAL A 40 -34.36 7.64 -3.91
N ALA A 41 -35.63 7.67 -3.50
CA ALA A 41 -36.11 7.85 -2.14
C ALA A 41 -36.19 6.53 -1.34
N ASP A 42 -36.12 6.70 -0.03
CA ASP A 42 -36.51 5.85 1.11
C ASP A 42 -37.03 4.41 0.86
N ALA A 43 -36.31 3.44 1.44
CA ALA A 43 -36.86 2.15 1.86
C ALA A 43 -36.25 1.76 3.22
N GLU A 44 -37.10 1.63 4.23
CA GLU A 44 -36.77 1.08 5.55
C GLU A 44 -36.67 -0.45 5.43
N ILE A 45 -35.48 -1.01 5.65
CA ILE A 45 -35.25 -2.46 5.73
C ILE A 45 -35.11 -2.82 7.22
N VAL A 46 -36.00 -3.69 7.70
CA VAL A 46 -35.88 -4.34 9.01
C VAL A 46 -34.94 -5.53 8.86
N GLU A 47 -33.69 -5.39 9.33
CA GLU A 47 -32.73 -6.49 9.42
C GLU A 47 -33.08 -7.41 10.61
N VAL A 48 -33.33 -8.68 10.31
CA VAL A 48 -33.38 -9.75 11.33
C VAL A 48 -31.97 -10.30 11.45
N GLU A 49 -31.32 -10.07 12.60
CA GLU A 49 -29.99 -10.65 12.88
C GLU A 49 -30.09 -12.19 12.93
N PRO A 50 -29.36 -12.92 12.07
CA PRO A 50 -29.32 -14.37 12.14
C PRO A 50 -28.58 -14.82 13.40
N ASP A 51 -29.09 -15.87 14.04
CA ASP A 51 -28.47 -16.52 15.21
C ASP A 51 -27.00 -16.90 14.89
N PRO A 52 -26.00 -16.30 15.57
CA PRO A 52 -24.58 -16.53 15.30
C PRO A 52 -24.13 -17.98 15.59
N ALA A 53 -24.96 -18.79 16.24
CA ALA A 53 -24.65 -20.19 16.55
C ALA A 53 -24.82 -21.16 15.35
N GLN A 54 -25.33 -20.71 14.20
CA GLN A 54 -25.53 -21.54 13.00
C GLN A 54 -24.83 -20.98 11.76
N ALA A 55 -23.67 -20.34 11.90
CA ALA A 55 -22.79 -20.15 10.76
C ALA A 55 -22.45 -21.53 10.17
N VAL A 56 -23.08 -21.86 9.04
CA VAL A 56 -22.90 -23.12 8.32
C VAL A 56 -21.40 -23.29 8.06
N ALA A 57 -20.78 -24.24 8.75
CA ALA A 57 -19.36 -24.53 8.59
C ALA A 57 -19.07 -24.80 7.12
N ASP A 58 -18.10 -24.08 6.55
CA ASP A 58 -17.74 -24.19 5.14
C ASP A 58 -17.21 -25.61 4.84
N PRO A 59 -17.96 -26.45 4.11
CA PRO A 59 -17.58 -27.84 3.88
C PRO A 59 -16.31 -27.98 3.05
N ALA A 60 -15.89 -26.92 2.34
CA ALA A 60 -14.69 -26.93 1.51
C ALA A 60 -13.42 -26.49 2.27
N LEU A 61 -13.53 -26.07 3.54
CA LEU A 61 -12.39 -25.57 4.31
C LEU A 61 -11.26 -26.61 4.42
N LEU A 62 -11.59 -27.87 4.73
CA LEU A 62 -10.57 -28.93 4.84
C LEU A 62 -9.82 -29.17 3.53
N GLU A 63 -10.55 -29.24 2.41
CA GLU A 63 -9.93 -29.51 1.11
C GLU A 63 -9.05 -28.34 0.66
N ARG A 64 -9.47 -27.10 0.92
CA ARG A 64 -8.61 -25.93 0.69
C ARG A 64 -7.38 -25.95 1.60
N SER A 65 -7.52 -26.25 2.89
CA SER A 65 -6.39 -26.38 3.81
C SER A 65 -5.44 -27.49 3.40
N ARG A 66 -5.93 -28.61 2.86
CA ARG A 66 -5.09 -29.66 2.29
C ARG A 66 -4.29 -29.13 1.10
N ALA A 67 -4.92 -28.43 0.18
CA ALA A 67 -4.23 -27.83 -0.96
C ALA A 67 -3.16 -26.81 -0.51
N HIS A 68 -3.46 -25.97 0.48
CA HIS A 68 -2.47 -25.08 1.10
C HIS A 68 -1.31 -25.87 1.69
N TRP A 69 -1.57 -26.98 2.40
CA TRP A 69 -0.52 -27.84 2.90
C TRP A 69 0.34 -28.38 1.76
N GLU A 70 -0.25 -29.00 0.74
CA GLU A 70 0.46 -29.59 -0.41
C GLU A 70 1.36 -28.57 -1.12
N LEU A 71 0.87 -27.36 -1.33
CA LEU A 71 1.62 -26.26 -1.93
C LEU A 71 2.61 -25.58 -0.97
N GLY A 72 2.59 -25.92 0.32
CA GLY A 72 3.41 -25.28 1.35
C GLY A 72 2.96 -23.85 1.68
N ASP A 73 1.69 -23.50 1.51
CA ASP A 73 1.14 -22.21 1.92
C ASP A 73 0.91 -22.15 3.45
N TRP A 74 2.02 -22.09 4.19
CA TRP A 74 2.02 -22.17 5.65
C TRP A 74 1.29 -21.01 6.33
N GLU A 75 1.17 -19.84 5.68
CA GLU A 75 0.55 -18.64 6.27
C GLU A 75 -0.97 -18.84 6.35
N GLN A 76 -1.56 -19.31 5.25
CA GLN A 76 -2.99 -19.68 5.22
C GLN A 76 -3.31 -20.80 6.20
N LEU A 77 -2.38 -21.75 6.41
CA LEU A 77 -2.53 -22.77 7.44
C LEU A 77 -2.43 -22.19 8.84
N ALA A 78 -1.46 -21.32 9.12
CA ALA A 78 -1.31 -20.70 10.43
C ALA A 78 -2.53 -19.84 10.80
N ALA A 79 -3.14 -19.15 9.82
CA ALA A 79 -4.36 -18.37 10.00
C ALA A 79 -5.59 -19.20 10.43
N LEU A 80 -5.57 -20.54 10.27
CA LEU A 80 -6.61 -21.42 10.82
C LEU A 80 -6.64 -21.39 12.36
N ALA A 81 -5.54 -21.00 13.02
CA ALA A 81 -5.44 -20.96 14.47
C ALA A 81 -6.39 -19.93 15.11
N ASP A 82 -6.74 -18.88 14.36
CA ASP A 82 -7.64 -17.80 14.80
C ASP A 82 -9.11 -18.05 14.39
N GLN A 83 -9.40 -19.14 13.69
CA GLN A 83 -10.75 -19.48 13.26
C GLN A 83 -11.49 -20.29 14.33
N PRO A 84 -12.81 -20.08 14.51
CA PRO A 84 -13.62 -20.86 15.44
C PRO A 84 -13.90 -22.25 14.87
N LEU A 85 -12.96 -23.18 15.07
CA LEU A 85 -13.01 -24.54 14.52
C LEU A 85 -13.85 -25.51 15.36
N GLU A 86 -14.31 -25.12 16.55
CA GLU A 86 -14.92 -26.01 17.55
C GLU A 86 -16.12 -26.79 17.00
N HIS A 87 -16.89 -26.17 16.10
CA HIS A 87 -18.11 -26.75 15.52
C HIS A 87 -17.89 -27.37 14.13
N HIS A 88 -16.68 -27.31 13.57
CA HIS A 88 -16.41 -27.87 12.24
C HIS A 88 -16.34 -29.42 12.29
N PRO A 89 -16.96 -30.16 11.35
CA PRO A 89 -16.91 -31.63 11.35
C PRO A 89 -15.48 -32.18 11.28
N ASP A 90 -14.60 -31.53 10.51
CA ASP A 90 -13.17 -31.86 10.40
C ASP A 90 -12.22 -31.09 11.34
N ARG A 91 -12.72 -30.53 12.45
CA ARG A 91 -11.93 -29.69 13.38
C ARG A 91 -10.59 -30.29 13.81
N ALA A 92 -10.54 -31.61 14.02
CA ALA A 92 -9.34 -32.31 14.43
C ALA A 92 -8.21 -32.22 13.38
N LYS A 93 -8.56 -32.41 12.09
CA LYS A 93 -7.60 -32.32 10.98
C LYS A 93 -7.21 -30.86 10.72
N LEU A 94 -8.16 -29.93 10.78
CA LEU A 94 -7.90 -28.50 10.63
C LEU A 94 -6.97 -27.97 11.72
N SER A 95 -7.17 -28.38 12.98
CA SER A 95 -6.26 -28.05 14.08
C SER A 95 -4.85 -28.63 13.87
N LEU A 96 -4.75 -29.85 13.33
CA LEU A 96 -3.45 -30.43 12.98
C LEU A 96 -2.75 -29.59 11.89
N LEU A 97 -3.46 -29.21 10.83
CA LEU A 97 -2.91 -28.38 9.75
C LEU A 97 -2.52 -26.98 10.25
N ALA A 98 -3.31 -26.38 11.14
CA ALA A 98 -2.97 -25.13 11.82
C ALA A 98 -1.66 -25.26 12.60
N GLY A 99 -1.52 -26.32 13.40
CA GLY A 99 -0.32 -26.61 14.16
C GLY A 99 0.92 -26.77 13.28
N VAL A 100 0.79 -27.37 12.10
CA VAL A 100 1.88 -27.51 11.12
C VAL A 100 2.26 -26.16 10.51
N GLY A 101 1.28 -25.35 10.10
CA GLY A 101 1.52 -24.01 9.58
C GLY A 101 2.30 -23.13 10.56
N LEU A 102 1.89 -23.14 11.83
CA LEU A 102 2.57 -22.46 12.94
C LEU A 102 3.98 -23.00 13.17
N ALA A 103 4.18 -24.31 13.13
CA ALA A 103 5.50 -24.92 13.29
C ALA A 103 6.47 -24.49 12.17
N GLN A 104 6.01 -24.44 10.92
CA GLN A 104 6.82 -23.99 9.78
C GLN A 104 7.14 -22.49 9.83
N HIS A 105 6.31 -21.70 10.53
CA HIS A 105 6.55 -20.29 10.86
C HIS A 105 7.47 -20.08 12.07
N GLY A 106 7.82 -21.14 12.80
CA GLY A 106 8.67 -21.08 13.99
C GLY A 106 7.94 -20.89 15.32
N ASP A 107 6.61 -20.79 15.33
CA ASP A 107 5.83 -20.72 16.58
C ASP A 107 5.56 -22.13 17.14
N MET A 108 6.62 -22.73 17.67
CA MET A 108 6.58 -24.10 18.20
C MET A 108 5.70 -24.23 19.45
N THR A 109 5.49 -23.15 20.20
CA THR A 109 4.67 -23.18 21.42
C THR A 109 3.20 -23.30 21.05
N VAL A 110 2.72 -22.43 20.16
CA VAL A 110 1.33 -22.45 19.70
C VAL A 110 1.08 -23.67 18.82
N ALA A 111 2.04 -24.08 17.99
CA ALA A 111 1.97 -25.32 17.22
C ALA A 111 1.70 -26.55 18.10
N ARG A 112 2.44 -26.73 19.19
CA ARG A 112 2.24 -27.86 20.13
C ARG A 112 0.85 -27.84 20.74
N ARG A 113 0.29 -26.67 21.04
CA ARG A 113 -1.08 -26.53 21.56
C ARG A 113 -2.09 -27.03 20.54
N HIS A 114 -2.01 -26.60 19.28
CA HIS A 114 -2.91 -27.05 18.22
C HIS A 114 -2.77 -28.54 17.88
N VAL A 115 -1.57 -29.11 17.95
CA VAL A 115 -1.36 -30.56 17.77
C VAL A 115 -1.99 -31.36 18.92
N ARG A 116 -1.88 -30.88 20.18
CA ARG A 116 -2.58 -31.51 21.31
C ARG A 116 -4.09 -31.41 21.16
N GLN A 117 -4.59 -30.24 20.78
CA GLN A 117 -6.01 -30.01 20.52
C GLN A 117 -6.53 -30.92 19.39
N ALA A 118 -5.75 -31.13 18.33
CA ALA A 118 -6.09 -32.08 17.27
C ALA A 118 -6.26 -33.51 17.82
N LEU A 119 -5.35 -33.96 18.69
CA LEU A 119 -5.43 -35.27 19.33
C LEU A 119 -6.63 -35.38 20.27
N GLU A 120 -6.90 -34.36 21.07
CA GLU A 120 -8.06 -34.28 21.98
C GLU A 120 -9.38 -34.29 21.20
N TRP A 121 -9.41 -33.66 20.02
CA TRP A 121 -10.54 -33.70 19.10
C TRP A 121 -10.63 -34.99 18.27
N GLY A 122 -9.77 -35.98 18.53
CA GLY A 122 -9.87 -37.32 17.93
C GLY A 122 -9.08 -37.51 16.64
N CYS A 123 -8.09 -36.66 16.34
CA CYS A 123 -7.20 -36.90 15.20
C CYS A 123 -6.39 -38.19 15.41
N PRO A 124 -6.35 -39.12 14.43
CA PRO A 124 -5.58 -40.35 14.53
C PRO A 124 -4.08 -40.08 14.76
N ARG A 125 -3.45 -40.79 15.70
CA ARG A 125 -2.03 -40.61 16.06
C ARG A 125 -1.08 -40.92 14.92
N ASP A 126 -1.41 -41.88 14.07
CA ASP A 126 -0.64 -42.23 12.87
C ASP A 126 -0.65 -41.09 11.84
N LEU A 127 -1.79 -40.41 11.67
CA LEU A 127 -1.90 -39.24 10.81
C LEU A 127 -1.07 -38.09 11.35
N VAL A 128 -1.17 -37.81 12.66
CA VAL A 128 -0.33 -36.79 13.33
C VAL A 128 1.15 -37.10 13.11
N ALA A 129 1.59 -38.34 13.36
CA ALA A 129 2.98 -38.74 13.18
C ALA A 129 3.47 -38.55 11.73
N ARG A 130 2.68 -38.98 10.74
CA ARG A 130 3.02 -38.81 9.31
C ARG A 130 3.12 -37.34 8.92
N VAL A 131 2.16 -36.52 9.32
CA VAL A 131 2.16 -35.08 9.01
C VAL A 131 3.36 -34.38 9.66
N MET A 132 3.72 -34.74 10.90
CA MET A 132 4.90 -34.20 11.56
C MET A 132 6.21 -34.65 10.89
N ALA A 133 6.31 -35.93 10.50
CA ALA A 133 7.46 -36.45 9.74
C ALA A 133 7.61 -35.75 8.37
N ALA A 134 6.49 -35.49 7.69
CA ALA A 134 6.50 -34.71 6.46
C ALA A 134 6.98 -33.27 6.70
N GLY A 135 6.62 -32.66 7.84
CA GLY A 135 7.15 -31.36 8.26
C GLY A 135 8.67 -31.36 8.45
N VAL A 136 9.26 -32.45 8.98
CA VAL A 136 10.72 -32.61 9.08
C VAL A 136 11.35 -32.66 7.69
N HIS A 137 10.78 -33.42 6.76
CA HIS A 137 11.25 -33.44 5.37
C HIS A 137 11.16 -32.06 4.71
N ASN A 138 10.13 -31.25 4.99
CA ASN A 138 10.07 -29.88 4.51
C ASN A 138 11.26 -29.04 5.02
N SER A 139 11.54 -29.10 6.32
CA SER A 139 12.68 -28.37 6.91
C SER A 139 14.03 -28.84 6.37
N LEU A 140 14.21 -30.14 6.13
CA LEU A 140 15.41 -30.69 5.49
C LEU A 140 15.54 -30.25 4.03
N GLY A 141 14.42 -30.17 3.30
CA GLY A 141 14.37 -29.64 1.94
C GLY A 141 14.84 -28.18 1.90
N ARG A 142 14.31 -27.33 2.78
CA ARG A 142 14.74 -25.93 2.93
C ARG A 142 16.23 -25.81 3.25
N ALA A 143 16.73 -26.64 4.18
CA ALA A 143 18.15 -26.66 4.53
C ALA A 143 19.04 -27.06 3.33
N ALA A 144 18.64 -28.08 2.57
CA ALA A 144 19.34 -28.48 1.35
C ALA A 144 19.31 -27.38 0.27
N SER A 145 18.18 -26.67 0.11
CA SER A 145 18.08 -25.50 -0.81
C SER A 145 19.06 -24.38 -0.44
N LEU A 146 19.23 -24.10 0.85
CA LEU A 146 20.21 -23.11 1.33
C LEU A 146 21.66 -23.55 1.07
N HIS A 147 21.92 -24.86 1.07
CA HIS A 147 23.21 -25.45 0.70
C HIS A 147 23.39 -25.66 -0.82
N GLN A 148 22.43 -25.20 -1.64
CA GLN A 148 22.45 -25.37 -3.11
C GLN A 148 22.51 -26.84 -3.57
N ASP A 149 22.06 -27.78 -2.74
CA ASP A 149 21.94 -29.20 -3.09
C ASP A 149 20.53 -29.48 -3.65
N GLU A 150 20.32 -29.09 -4.91
CA GLU A 150 19.00 -29.11 -5.55
C GLU A 150 18.37 -30.49 -5.62
N ALA A 151 19.17 -31.52 -5.91
CA ALA A 151 18.68 -32.89 -6.01
C ALA A 151 18.15 -33.39 -4.66
N ARG A 152 18.91 -33.12 -3.59
CA ARG A 152 18.50 -33.50 -2.23
C ARG A 152 17.33 -32.67 -1.73
N ALA A 153 17.29 -31.38 -2.02
CA ALA A 153 16.17 -30.51 -1.68
C ALA A 153 14.87 -31.03 -2.29
N LEU A 154 14.88 -31.31 -3.61
CA LEU A 154 13.73 -31.84 -4.32
C LEU A 154 13.29 -33.20 -3.74
N GLY A 155 14.22 -34.13 -3.53
CA GLY A 155 13.90 -35.44 -2.95
C GLY A 155 13.26 -35.34 -1.55
N HIS A 156 13.66 -34.38 -0.73
CA HIS A 156 13.02 -34.10 0.55
C HIS A 156 11.61 -33.54 0.40
N PHE A 157 11.36 -32.60 -0.53
CA PHE A 157 10.02 -32.08 -0.77
C PHE A 157 9.07 -33.16 -1.33
N GLU A 158 9.53 -33.99 -2.25
CA GLU A 158 8.76 -35.13 -2.78
C GLU A 158 8.41 -36.13 -1.67
N THR A 159 9.39 -36.47 -0.81
CA THR A 159 9.16 -37.38 0.33
C THR A 159 8.15 -36.79 1.32
N SER A 160 8.21 -35.46 1.55
CA SER A 160 7.23 -34.76 2.38
C SER A 160 5.80 -34.95 1.86
N ILE A 161 5.57 -34.76 0.55
CA ILE A 161 4.26 -34.97 -0.07
C ILE A 161 3.83 -36.44 0.02
N ALA A 162 4.68 -37.36 -0.42
CA ALA A 162 4.38 -38.79 -0.48
C ALA A 162 4.03 -39.39 0.89
N THR A 163 4.61 -38.85 1.96
CA THR A 163 4.35 -39.30 3.34
C THR A 163 2.89 -39.10 3.78
N VAL A 164 2.23 -38.03 3.32
CA VAL A 164 0.85 -37.68 3.72
C VAL A 164 -0.16 -38.03 2.63
N SER A 165 0.21 -37.81 1.36
CA SER A 165 -0.64 -38.01 0.19
C SER A 165 0.05 -38.98 -0.78
N PRO A 166 0.06 -40.31 -0.53
CA PRO A 166 0.76 -41.27 -1.41
C PRO A 166 0.10 -41.45 -2.79
N ARG A 167 -1.10 -40.91 -3.00
CA ARG A 167 -1.87 -41.04 -4.25
C ARG A 167 -1.73 -39.87 -5.21
N VAL A 168 -1.14 -38.76 -4.77
CA VAL A 168 -0.95 -37.57 -5.63
C VAL A 168 0.40 -37.66 -6.35
N ASP A 169 0.57 -36.89 -7.42
CA ASP A 169 1.86 -36.75 -8.08
C ASP A 169 2.84 -35.99 -7.16
N ALA A 170 3.56 -36.75 -6.34
CA ALA A 170 4.53 -36.21 -5.40
C ALA A 170 5.66 -35.45 -6.08
N LYS A 171 5.99 -35.77 -7.34
CA LYS A 171 7.04 -35.08 -8.10
C LYS A 171 6.57 -33.69 -8.52
N ALA A 172 5.38 -33.59 -9.10
CA ALA A 172 4.80 -32.31 -9.50
C ALA A 172 4.64 -31.36 -8.30
N LEU A 173 4.04 -31.85 -7.20
CA LEU A 173 3.83 -31.05 -5.99
C LEU A 173 5.14 -30.76 -5.25
N GLY A 174 6.08 -31.71 -5.21
CA GLY A 174 7.41 -31.51 -4.62
C GLY A 174 8.18 -30.39 -5.34
N ARG A 175 8.08 -30.32 -6.66
CA ARG A 175 8.67 -29.24 -7.46
C ARG A 175 8.03 -27.89 -7.18
N ALA A 176 6.70 -27.80 -7.13
CA ALA A 176 6.01 -26.56 -6.83
C ALA A 176 6.34 -26.05 -5.41
N ARG A 177 6.38 -26.97 -4.44
CA ARG A 177 6.82 -26.65 -3.07
C ARG A 177 8.28 -26.17 -3.03
N ASN A 178 9.18 -26.76 -3.82
CA ASN A 178 10.57 -26.28 -3.94
C ASN A 178 10.62 -24.81 -4.42
N ILE A 179 9.84 -24.46 -5.44
CA ILE A 179 9.76 -23.08 -5.96
C ILE A 179 9.27 -22.13 -4.86
N HIS A 180 8.18 -22.48 -4.16
CA HIS A 180 7.63 -21.67 -3.07
C HIS A 180 8.62 -21.47 -1.93
N GLU A 181 9.27 -22.54 -1.47
CA GLU A 181 10.23 -22.45 -0.36
C GLU A 181 11.48 -21.66 -0.74
N LYS A 182 11.99 -21.82 -1.97
CA LYS A 182 13.10 -21.00 -2.47
C LYS A 182 12.74 -19.51 -2.53
N ALA A 183 11.54 -19.18 -3.00
CA ALA A 183 11.07 -17.80 -3.02
C ALA A 183 11.08 -17.19 -1.60
N ARG A 184 10.54 -17.92 -0.62
CA ARG A 184 10.55 -17.50 0.80
C ARG A 184 11.92 -17.42 1.45
N LEU A 185 12.86 -18.25 1.00
CA LEU A 185 14.26 -18.20 1.43
C LEU A 185 15.03 -17.04 0.76
N GLY A 186 14.38 -16.23 -0.08
CA GLY A 186 15.01 -15.14 -0.81
C GLY A 186 15.80 -15.56 -2.05
N GLN A 187 15.71 -16.84 -2.45
CA GLN A 187 16.34 -17.40 -3.65
C GLN A 187 15.44 -17.20 -4.88
N LEU A 188 15.05 -15.95 -5.14
CA LEU A 188 14.12 -15.60 -6.23
C LEU A 188 14.66 -15.96 -7.62
N PRO A 189 15.94 -15.74 -7.96
CA PRO A 189 16.47 -16.15 -9.26
C PRO A 189 16.35 -17.67 -9.48
N GLU A 190 16.68 -18.47 -8.47
CA GLU A 190 16.61 -19.92 -8.53
C GLU A 190 15.16 -20.41 -8.64
N ALA A 191 14.24 -19.79 -7.89
CA ALA A 191 12.82 -20.10 -7.97
C ALA A 191 12.24 -19.76 -9.36
N ALA A 192 12.64 -18.63 -9.96
CA ALA A 192 12.24 -18.25 -11.31
C ALA A 192 12.78 -19.21 -12.37
N ASN A 193 14.07 -19.60 -12.28
CA ASN A 193 14.68 -20.56 -13.19
C ASN A 193 13.97 -21.93 -13.17
N LEU A 194 13.58 -22.40 -11.98
CA LEU A 194 12.84 -23.65 -11.83
C LEU A 194 11.43 -23.59 -12.45
N LEU A 195 10.78 -22.44 -12.38
CA LEU A 195 9.49 -22.21 -13.03
C LEU A 195 9.65 -22.19 -14.55
N GLU A 196 10.66 -21.48 -15.05
CA GLU A 196 10.96 -21.39 -16.49
C GLU A 196 11.29 -22.76 -17.11
N ASP A 197 12.12 -23.58 -16.45
CA ASP A 197 12.37 -24.96 -16.89
C ASP A 197 11.09 -25.81 -16.93
N GLY A 198 10.13 -25.53 -16.05
CA GLY A 198 8.81 -26.17 -16.07
C GLY A 198 7.99 -25.74 -17.29
N MET A 199 8.00 -24.45 -17.59
CA MET A 199 7.32 -23.87 -18.76
C MET A 199 7.91 -24.37 -20.08
N LEU A 200 9.23 -24.50 -20.17
CA LEU A 200 9.91 -25.01 -21.37
C LEU A 200 9.51 -26.46 -21.67
N LYS A 201 9.48 -27.33 -20.64
CA LYS A 201 9.06 -28.73 -20.80
C LYS A 201 7.62 -28.90 -21.28
N MET A 202 6.73 -27.95 -20.95
CA MET A 202 5.35 -27.94 -21.48
C MET A 202 5.29 -27.50 -22.94
N ARG A 203 6.14 -26.55 -23.33
CA ARG A 203 6.22 -26.08 -24.73
C ARG A 203 6.62 -27.19 -25.68
N ASP A 204 7.39 -28.18 -25.18
CA ASP A 204 7.83 -29.34 -25.95
C ASP A 204 6.74 -30.42 -26.13
N GLY A 205 5.47 -30.08 -25.87
CA GLY A 205 4.31 -30.82 -26.39
C GLY A 205 3.68 -31.84 -25.43
N VAL A 206 4.05 -31.83 -24.15
CA VAL A 206 3.33 -32.59 -23.11
C VAL A 206 2.26 -31.69 -22.50
N PRO A 207 0.97 -31.89 -22.81
CA PRO A 207 -0.09 -31.09 -22.18
C PRO A 207 -0.08 -31.36 -20.67
N PRO A 208 0.00 -30.31 -19.83
CA PRO A 208 0.01 -30.48 -18.39
C PRO A 208 -1.35 -31.00 -17.90
N ASP A 209 -1.33 -31.87 -16.90
CA ASP A 209 -2.57 -32.20 -16.21
C ASP A 209 -3.05 -31.01 -15.34
N SER A 210 -4.29 -31.12 -14.85
CA SER A 210 -4.90 -30.06 -14.04
C SER A 210 -4.12 -29.75 -12.75
N ALA A 211 -3.47 -30.76 -12.15
CA ALA A 211 -2.68 -30.59 -10.94
C ALA A 211 -1.39 -29.80 -11.21
N GLN A 212 -0.72 -30.08 -12.33
CA GLN A 212 0.46 -29.34 -12.77
C GLN A 212 0.14 -27.87 -13.05
N LEU A 213 -0.98 -27.59 -13.73
CA LEU A 213 -1.43 -26.22 -13.99
C LEU A 213 -1.73 -25.45 -12.69
N GLN A 214 -2.43 -26.07 -11.75
CA GLN A 214 -2.74 -25.45 -10.46
C GLN A 214 -1.47 -25.19 -9.64
N ALA A 215 -0.52 -26.13 -9.66
CA ALA A 215 0.76 -26.01 -8.98
C ALA A 215 1.61 -24.86 -9.55
N MET A 216 1.58 -24.67 -10.87
CA MET A 216 2.26 -23.56 -11.54
C MET A 216 1.61 -22.20 -11.29
N ALA A 217 0.28 -22.12 -11.36
CA ALA A 217 -0.44 -20.89 -11.04
C ALA A 217 -0.14 -20.42 -9.60
N SER A 218 -0.07 -21.39 -8.68
CA SER A 218 0.33 -21.14 -7.29
C SER A 218 1.77 -20.65 -7.20
N SER A 219 2.70 -21.28 -7.95
CA SER A 219 4.12 -20.89 -8.01
C SER A 219 4.32 -19.45 -8.51
N ILE A 220 3.60 -19.06 -9.56
CA ILE A 220 3.61 -17.68 -10.08
C ILE A 220 3.11 -16.71 -8.99
N LYS A 221 2.00 -17.05 -8.31
CA LYS A 221 1.44 -16.23 -7.25
C LYS A 221 2.42 -16.04 -6.08
N ALA A 222 3.09 -17.11 -5.65
CA ALA A 222 4.09 -17.03 -4.58
C ALA A 222 5.27 -16.13 -4.96
N LEU A 223 5.79 -16.26 -6.19
CA LEU A 223 6.84 -15.36 -6.70
C LEU A 223 6.39 -13.91 -6.75
N GLN A 224 5.14 -13.63 -7.14
CA GLN A 224 4.58 -12.28 -7.15
C GLN A 224 4.47 -11.69 -5.74
N ILE A 225 4.02 -12.48 -4.76
CA ILE A 225 3.94 -12.05 -3.35
C ILE A 225 5.33 -11.75 -2.81
N GLU A 226 6.30 -12.64 -3.01
CA GLU A 226 7.66 -12.41 -2.53
C GLU A 226 8.34 -11.26 -3.25
N LEU A 227 8.11 -11.08 -4.56
CA LEU A 227 8.59 -9.91 -5.28
C LEU A 227 7.96 -8.61 -4.74
N ALA A 228 6.67 -8.64 -4.39
CA ALA A 228 6.00 -7.52 -3.75
C ALA A 228 6.57 -7.27 -2.34
N ALA A 229 6.86 -8.32 -1.57
CA ALA A 229 7.49 -8.23 -0.25
C ALA A 229 8.94 -7.71 -0.34
N VAL A 230 9.71 -8.14 -1.32
CA VAL A 230 11.07 -7.62 -1.60
C VAL A 230 10.99 -6.18 -2.07
N ARG A 231 10.00 -5.79 -2.88
CA ARG A 231 9.77 -4.38 -3.26
C ARG A 231 9.32 -3.55 -2.06
N ALA A 232 8.49 -4.10 -1.18
CA ALA A 232 8.05 -3.46 0.06
C ALA A 232 9.21 -3.34 1.05
N LYS A 233 10.06 -4.36 1.19
CA LYS A 233 11.29 -4.35 2.01
C LYS A 233 12.37 -3.47 1.41
N ALA A 234 12.53 -3.41 0.10
CA ALA A 234 13.36 -2.40 -0.56
C ALA A 234 12.76 -1.00 -0.39
N GLY A 235 11.44 -0.91 -0.25
CA GLY A 235 10.72 0.27 0.21
C GLY A 235 10.97 0.59 1.69
N GLN A 236 11.05 -0.40 2.57
CA GLN A 236 11.12 -0.26 4.03
C GLN A 236 12.55 -0.16 4.59
N GLN A 237 13.50 -0.91 4.05
CA GLN A 237 14.94 -0.67 4.22
C GLN A 237 15.36 0.65 3.55
N GLY A 238 14.56 1.13 2.58
CA GLY A 238 14.56 2.52 2.11
C GLY A 238 13.62 3.47 2.86
N SER A 239 12.97 3.05 3.97
CA SER A 239 12.08 3.88 4.82
C SER A 239 12.54 3.95 6.29
N ALA A 240 13.63 3.27 6.65
CA ALA A 240 14.39 3.60 7.87
C ALA A 240 15.15 4.94 7.73
N GLY A 241 15.27 5.47 6.51
CA GLY A 241 15.67 6.83 6.24
C GLY A 241 15.15 7.23 4.86
N ALA A 242 14.69 8.47 4.74
CA ALA A 242 14.57 9.21 3.51
C ALA A 242 15.20 8.54 2.27
N ARG A 243 14.42 8.24 1.22
CA ARG A 243 14.95 7.78 -0.06
C ARG A 243 15.87 8.86 -0.66
N ARG A 244 17.18 8.75 -0.43
CA ARG A 244 18.21 9.46 -1.20
C ARG A 244 18.46 8.67 -2.48
N ARG A 245 17.83 9.07 -3.59
CA ARG A 245 18.24 8.61 -4.92
C ARG A 245 19.35 9.52 -5.39
N HIS A 246 20.58 9.04 -5.28
CA HIS A 246 21.84 9.77 -5.47
C HIS A 246 22.11 10.84 -4.40
N SER A 247 23.20 10.67 -3.63
CA SER A 247 23.84 11.84 -3.03
C SER A 247 24.27 12.75 -4.19
N PRO A 248 23.72 13.96 -4.33
CA PRO A 248 24.39 14.94 -5.16
C PRO A 248 25.74 15.15 -4.49
N GLN A 249 26.84 15.03 -5.25
CA GLN A 249 28.07 15.70 -4.83
C GLN A 249 27.69 17.12 -4.40
N PRO A 250 28.29 17.70 -3.35
CA PRO A 250 28.06 19.09 -2.98
C PRO A 250 28.35 19.95 -4.21
N ARG A 251 27.31 20.27 -4.96
CA ARG A 251 27.38 21.16 -6.11
C ARG A 251 27.46 22.52 -5.46
N GLY A 252 28.63 23.15 -5.54
CA GLY A 252 28.84 24.49 -5.00
C GLY A 252 27.66 25.41 -5.31
N LEU A 253 27.33 26.28 -4.35
CA LEU A 253 26.20 27.21 -4.37
C LEU A 253 25.84 27.62 -5.80
N VAL A 254 24.70 27.13 -6.29
CA VAL A 254 24.17 27.52 -7.59
C VAL A 254 23.83 29.01 -7.52
N ALA A 255 24.20 29.77 -8.55
CA ALA A 255 23.84 31.19 -8.61
C ALA A 255 22.30 31.36 -8.51
N PRO A 256 21.80 32.21 -7.60
CA PRO A 256 20.36 32.38 -7.37
C PRO A 256 19.63 32.97 -8.59
N PRO A 257 18.29 32.78 -8.67
CA PRO A 257 17.46 32.10 -7.69
C PRO A 257 17.48 30.57 -7.85
N PHE A 258 17.68 29.87 -6.75
CA PHE A 258 17.55 28.41 -6.71
C PHE A 258 16.07 28.04 -6.56
N VAL A 259 15.58 27.04 -7.32
CA VAL A 259 14.16 26.66 -7.32
C VAL A 259 13.97 25.28 -6.66
N ALA A 260 13.24 25.26 -5.56
CA ALA A 260 12.73 24.07 -4.90
C ALA A 260 11.32 23.75 -5.39
N VAL A 261 11.13 22.59 -5.97
CA VAL A 261 9.82 22.10 -6.40
C VAL A 261 9.25 21.17 -5.35
N ILE A 262 8.08 21.52 -4.83
CA ILE A 262 7.32 20.68 -3.91
C ILE A 262 6.18 20.03 -4.69
N ALA A 263 6.36 18.77 -5.04
CA ALA A 263 5.46 18.03 -5.91
C ALA A 263 4.88 16.77 -5.24
N GLY A 264 4.10 16.03 -6.01
CA GLY A 264 3.45 14.80 -5.58
C GLY A 264 2.03 14.71 -6.12
N VAL A 265 1.43 13.53 -5.98
CA VAL A 265 0.05 13.34 -6.42
C VAL A 265 -0.91 14.08 -5.47
N PRO A 266 -2.02 14.69 -5.96
CA PRO A 266 -2.96 15.36 -5.07
C PRO A 266 -3.34 14.51 -3.84
N ARG A 267 -3.40 15.17 -2.68
CA ARG A 267 -3.70 14.56 -1.36
C ARG A 267 -2.61 13.63 -0.78
N SER A 268 -1.38 13.66 -1.32
CA SER A 268 -0.26 12.85 -0.80
C SER A 268 0.50 13.46 0.39
N GLY A 269 0.29 14.74 0.69
CA GLY A 269 1.03 15.45 1.75
C GLY A 269 1.82 16.68 1.27
N SER A 270 1.81 17.01 -0.03
CA SER A 270 2.66 18.09 -0.57
C SER A 270 2.40 19.48 0.02
N THR A 271 1.17 19.79 0.49
CA THR A 271 0.92 21.05 1.24
C THR A 271 1.71 21.10 2.54
N TRP A 272 1.84 19.97 3.24
CA TRP A 272 2.65 19.90 4.47
C TRP A 272 4.13 20.12 4.14
N SER A 273 4.65 19.44 3.11
CA SER A 273 6.05 19.60 2.67
C SER A 273 6.36 21.03 2.23
N TYR A 274 5.40 21.69 1.58
CA TYR A 274 5.53 23.08 1.14
C TYR A 274 5.66 24.04 2.31
N ASN A 275 4.82 23.89 3.33
CA ASN A 275 4.90 24.73 4.53
C ASN A 275 6.14 24.40 5.37
N ALA A 276 6.58 23.13 5.41
CA ALA A 276 7.84 22.77 6.06
C ALA A 276 9.04 23.48 5.43
N ALA A 277 9.11 23.53 4.09
CA ALA A 277 10.15 24.27 3.37
C ALA A 277 10.08 25.78 3.66
N ARG A 278 8.89 26.39 3.66
CA ARG A 278 8.71 27.81 4.03
C ARG A 278 9.21 28.11 5.45
N LEU A 279 8.77 27.32 6.42
CA LEU A 279 9.14 27.50 7.82
C LEU A 279 10.65 27.29 8.04
N LEU A 280 11.29 26.40 7.28
CA LEU A 280 12.75 26.25 7.28
C LEU A 280 13.45 27.56 6.84
N CYS A 281 12.97 28.21 5.80
CA CYS A 281 13.49 29.50 5.35
C CYS A 281 13.30 30.60 6.40
N GLU A 282 12.09 30.69 6.97
CA GLU A 282 11.78 31.67 8.02
C GLU A 282 12.70 31.51 9.25
N ARG A 283 12.92 30.27 9.71
CA ARG A 283 13.78 29.99 10.87
C ARG A 283 15.25 30.28 10.62
N ASN A 284 15.69 30.25 9.36
CA ASN A 284 17.06 30.56 8.96
C ASN A 284 17.22 32.00 8.45
N ASN A 285 16.17 32.84 8.49
CA ASN A 285 16.14 34.20 7.95
C ASN A 285 16.58 34.27 6.47
N LEU A 286 16.20 33.27 5.67
CA LEU A 286 16.49 33.24 4.23
C LEU A 286 15.48 34.10 3.46
N SER A 287 15.95 34.85 2.45
CA SER A 287 15.07 35.55 1.52
C SER A 287 14.44 34.53 0.57
N TYR A 288 13.12 34.38 0.62
CA TYR A 288 12.43 33.37 -0.18
C TYR A 288 11.12 33.87 -0.81
N TYR A 289 10.78 33.29 -1.96
CA TYR A 289 9.49 33.47 -2.63
C TYR A 289 8.80 32.11 -2.76
N ALA A 290 7.58 31.96 -2.25
CA ALA A 290 6.88 30.68 -2.26
C ALA A 290 5.47 30.85 -2.83
N GLU A 291 5.10 30.01 -3.81
CA GLU A 291 3.82 30.17 -4.52
C GLU A 291 3.32 28.85 -5.15
N TRP A 292 2.03 28.80 -5.46
CA TRP A 292 1.47 27.77 -6.35
C TRP A 292 1.93 28.01 -7.80
N CYS A 293 2.23 26.96 -8.55
CA CYS A 293 2.85 27.10 -9.88
C CYS A 293 2.09 27.97 -10.89
N GLU A 294 0.76 28.07 -10.80
CA GLU A 294 -0.04 28.93 -11.69
C GLU A 294 0.09 30.42 -11.35
N ASP A 295 0.46 30.72 -10.12
CA ASP A 295 0.55 32.09 -9.58
C ASP A 295 2.04 32.53 -9.45
N TYR A 296 2.98 31.63 -9.77
CA TYR A 296 4.42 31.83 -9.67
C TYR A 296 4.97 32.78 -10.73
N LYS A 297 5.52 33.92 -10.28
CA LYS A 297 6.10 34.99 -11.11
C LYS A 297 7.50 35.36 -10.62
N PRO A 298 8.55 34.63 -11.05
CA PRO A 298 9.91 34.84 -10.54
C PRO A 298 10.45 36.24 -10.83
N GLU A 299 10.02 36.89 -11.92
CA GLU A 299 10.42 38.23 -12.33
C GLU A 299 10.04 39.34 -11.34
N ASP A 300 8.99 39.11 -10.54
CA ASP A 300 8.54 40.05 -9.50
C ASP A 300 9.38 39.91 -8.21
N HIS A 301 10.17 38.84 -8.10
CA HIS A 301 10.92 38.47 -6.89
C HIS A 301 12.41 38.14 -7.15
N PRO A 302 13.15 38.94 -7.96
CA PRO A 302 14.51 38.58 -8.38
C PRO A 302 15.56 38.62 -7.26
N ALA A 303 15.22 39.21 -6.11
CA ALA A 303 16.10 39.33 -4.94
C ALA A 303 15.95 38.17 -3.93
N CYS A 304 15.09 37.18 -4.21
CA CYS A 304 14.95 36.00 -3.37
C CYS A 304 16.03 34.97 -3.71
N ASP A 305 16.69 34.42 -2.70
CA ASP A 305 17.74 33.42 -2.89
C ASP A 305 17.15 32.06 -3.26
N LEU A 306 15.96 31.76 -2.72
CA LEU A 306 15.26 30.50 -2.87
C LEU A 306 13.79 30.71 -3.26
N HIS A 307 13.38 30.04 -4.32
CA HIS A 307 12.00 30.00 -4.78
C HIS A 307 11.39 28.63 -4.45
N ILE A 308 10.23 28.59 -3.78
CA ILE A 308 9.53 27.35 -3.41
C ILE A 308 8.24 27.26 -4.23
N VAL A 309 8.22 26.38 -5.22
CA VAL A 309 7.07 26.25 -6.14
C VAL A 309 6.36 24.94 -5.87
N LYS A 310 5.07 25.01 -5.56
CA LYS A 310 4.23 23.82 -5.39
C LYS A 310 3.46 23.50 -6.67
N LEU A 311 3.43 22.23 -7.06
CA LEU A 311 2.68 21.75 -8.23
C LEU A 311 2.23 20.30 -8.09
N HIS A 312 1.35 19.86 -8.99
CA HIS A 312 0.85 18.48 -9.04
C HIS A 312 0.98 17.84 -10.43
N ALA A 313 0.96 18.65 -11.49
CA ALA A 313 0.94 18.17 -12.86
C ALA A 313 2.35 18.19 -13.48
N PRO A 314 2.82 17.08 -14.09
CA PRO A 314 4.11 16.99 -14.76
C PRO A 314 4.41 18.13 -15.75
N GLU A 315 3.40 18.56 -16.51
CA GLU A 315 3.50 19.61 -17.51
C GLU A 315 3.70 21.01 -16.93
N GLN A 316 3.49 21.18 -15.62
CA GLN A 316 3.77 22.44 -14.89
C GLN A 316 5.21 22.50 -14.39
N LEU A 317 6.00 21.43 -14.58
CA LEU A 317 7.40 21.42 -14.20
C LEU A 317 8.18 22.36 -15.11
N ILE A 318 8.74 23.41 -14.52
CA ILE A 318 9.53 24.43 -15.21
C ILE A 318 10.87 23.78 -15.65
N GLU A 319 11.49 24.19 -16.76
CA GLU A 319 12.71 23.53 -17.28
C GLU A 319 14.03 23.88 -16.54
N THR A 320 13.98 24.36 -15.29
CA THR A 320 15.17 24.76 -14.53
C THR A 320 15.78 23.62 -13.70
N ARG A 321 17.01 23.81 -13.22
CA ARG A 321 17.69 22.87 -12.30
C ARG A 321 17.04 22.93 -10.92
N HIS A 322 16.06 22.06 -10.67
CA HIS A 322 15.33 22.01 -9.41
C HIS A 322 15.95 21.06 -8.40
N ARG A 323 15.65 21.26 -7.12
CA ARG A 323 15.49 20.14 -6.19
C ARG A 323 14.03 19.82 -6.05
N ILE A 324 13.67 18.56 -6.21
CA ILE A 324 12.30 18.09 -6.21
C ILE A 324 12.07 17.28 -4.94
N VAL A 325 11.29 17.85 -4.02
CA VAL A 325 10.77 17.15 -2.86
C VAL A 325 9.37 16.66 -3.21
N THR A 326 9.15 15.35 -3.14
CA THR A 326 7.83 14.76 -3.36
C THR A 326 7.26 14.19 -2.08
N SER A 327 5.96 13.94 -2.10
CA SER A 327 5.27 13.23 -1.02
C SER A 327 4.50 12.05 -1.58
N TYR A 328 4.59 10.92 -0.88
CA TYR A 328 3.93 9.67 -1.20
C TYR A 328 2.88 9.33 -0.15
N ARG A 329 1.72 8.84 -0.62
CA ARG A 329 0.69 8.27 0.24
C ARG A 329 0.09 7.07 -0.47
N ASP A 330 -0.37 6.09 0.29
CA ASP A 330 -1.08 4.93 -0.25
C ASP A 330 -2.18 5.36 -1.24
N LEU A 331 -2.36 4.57 -2.31
CA LEU A 331 -3.27 4.91 -3.40
C LEU A 331 -4.73 4.96 -2.93
N ALA A 332 -5.18 3.96 -2.16
CA ALA A 332 -6.56 3.92 -1.67
C ALA A 332 -6.83 5.08 -0.71
N GLU A 333 -5.86 5.38 0.15
CA GLU A 333 -5.90 6.53 1.07
C GLU A 333 -6.00 7.89 0.35
N ARG A 334 -5.29 8.08 -0.77
CA ARG A 334 -5.38 9.31 -1.58
C ARG A 334 -6.74 9.44 -2.24
N LEU A 335 -7.25 8.37 -2.85
CA LEU A 335 -8.55 8.35 -3.49
C LEU A 335 -9.67 8.59 -2.47
N ALA A 336 -9.60 7.97 -1.28
CA ALA A 336 -10.53 8.20 -0.18
C ALA A 336 -10.53 9.66 0.25
N SER A 337 -9.35 10.28 0.34
CA SER A 337 -9.21 11.70 0.64
C SER A 337 -9.82 12.59 -0.45
N LEU A 338 -9.70 12.24 -1.73
CA LEU A 338 -10.32 12.96 -2.84
C LEU A 338 -11.85 12.86 -2.85
N VAL A 339 -12.39 11.66 -2.62
CA VAL A 339 -13.84 11.44 -2.51
C VAL A 339 -14.40 12.27 -1.36
N ARG A 340 -13.76 12.21 -0.19
CA ARG A 340 -14.17 12.97 1.00
C ARG A 340 -14.28 14.47 0.76
N VAL A 341 -13.31 15.07 0.07
CA VAL A 341 -13.31 16.52 -0.20
C VAL A 341 -14.16 16.90 -1.43
N GLY A 342 -14.83 15.92 -2.06
CA GLY A 342 -15.69 16.12 -3.22
C GLY A 342 -14.92 16.44 -4.51
N TRP A 343 -13.65 16.04 -4.60
CA TRP A 343 -12.82 16.21 -5.81
C TRP A 343 -12.87 14.99 -6.74
N LEU A 344 -13.40 13.87 -6.24
CA LEU A 344 -13.62 12.64 -6.98
C LEU A 344 -15.04 12.15 -6.67
N ALA A 345 -15.78 11.73 -7.69
CA ALA A 345 -17.11 11.15 -7.51
C ALA A 345 -17.02 9.86 -6.67
N ASP A 346 -17.98 9.66 -5.75
CA ASP A 346 -18.11 8.45 -4.93
C ASP A 346 -18.77 7.32 -5.75
N GLU A 347 -18.18 7.01 -6.90
CA GLU A 347 -18.66 6.01 -7.86
C GLU A 347 -17.53 5.03 -8.20
N PRO A 348 -17.77 3.71 -8.20
CA PRO A 348 -16.71 2.73 -8.39
C PRO A 348 -15.90 2.90 -9.68
N GLU A 349 -16.55 3.26 -10.79
CA GLU A 349 -15.87 3.48 -12.07
C GLU A 349 -14.97 4.72 -12.04
N ALA A 350 -15.45 5.82 -11.48
CA ALA A 350 -14.67 7.05 -11.31
C ALA A 350 -13.45 6.81 -10.42
N ILE A 351 -13.62 6.06 -9.32
CA ILE A 351 -12.53 5.68 -8.40
C ILE A 351 -11.48 4.84 -9.14
N ARG A 352 -11.89 3.81 -9.89
CA ARG A 352 -10.96 2.96 -10.67
C ARG A 352 -10.22 3.75 -11.75
N LYS A 353 -10.91 4.66 -12.45
CA LYS A 353 -10.28 5.53 -13.46
C LYS A 353 -9.23 6.44 -12.83
N ALA A 354 -9.57 7.08 -11.71
CA ALA A 354 -8.65 7.93 -10.95
C ALA A 354 -7.47 7.12 -10.39
N ALA A 355 -7.68 5.87 -9.97
CA ALA A 355 -6.63 4.98 -9.48
C ALA A 355 -5.53 4.76 -10.52
N ARG A 356 -5.90 4.45 -11.77
CA ARG A 356 -4.95 4.27 -12.87
C ARG A 356 -4.13 5.54 -13.12
N HIS A 357 -4.80 6.69 -13.22
CA HIS A 357 -4.12 7.96 -13.45
C HIS A 357 -3.17 8.32 -12.29
N GLN A 358 -3.61 8.14 -11.05
CA GLN A 358 -2.77 8.40 -9.87
C GLN A 358 -1.59 7.44 -9.74
N ALA A 359 -1.71 6.20 -10.19
CA ALA A 359 -0.59 5.26 -10.23
C ALA A 359 0.49 5.75 -11.19
N THR A 360 0.12 6.15 -12.41
CA THR A 360 1.05 6.74 -13.38
C THR A 360 1.71 8.01 -12.85
N LEU A 361 0.95 8.91 -12.21
CA LEU A 361 1.53 10.11 -11.59
C LEU A 361 2.47 9.78 -10.43
N THR A 362 2.17 8.75 -9.65
CA THR A 362 3.08 8.29 -8.58
C THR A 362 4.41 7.82 -9.15
N GLU A 363 4.39 7.01 -10.21
CA GLU A 363 5.61 6.54 -10.86
C GLU A 363 6.43 7.70 -11.43
N TYR A 364 5.77 8.65 -12.09
CA TYR A 364 6.43 9.86 -12.61
C TYR A 364 7.13 10.66 -11.49
N TRP A 365 6.42 10.97 -10.41
CA TRP A 365 7.02 11.76 -9.33
C TRP A 365 8.12 11.00 -8.59
N ALA A 366 7.96 9.69 -8.41
CA ALA A 366 9.00 8.85 -7.81
C ALA A 366 10.30 8.80 -8.64
N ASP A 367 10.20 8.91 -9.97
CA ASP A 367 11.36 9.02 -10.87
C ASP A 367 12.08 10.37 -10.73
N LYS A 368 11.32 11.46 -10.53
CA LYS A 368 11.87 12.83 -10.49
C LYS A 368 12.32 13.29 -9.11
N SER A 369 11.95 12.59 -8.05
CA SER A 369 12.18 13.04 -6.69
C SER A 369 13.65 12.96 -6.27
N ASP A 370 14.23 14.07 -5.80
CA ASP A 370 15.48 14.08 -5.05
C ASP A 370 15.25 13.52 -3.63
N PHE A 371 14.08 13.83 -3.05
CA PHE A 371 13.66 13.32 -1.75
C PHE A 371 12.15 13.06 -1.68
N GLU A 372 11.77 11.79 -1.48
CA GLU A 372 10.38 11.35 -1.35
C GLU A 372 10.02 11.15 0.13
N ILE A 373 8.99 11.87 0.58
CA ILE A 373 8.49 11.82 1.96
C ILE A 373 7.26 10.93 2.02
N SER A 374 7.27 9.90 2.86
CA SER A 374 6.05 9.12 3.09
C SER A 374 5.06 9.92 3.96
N TYR A 375 3.77 9.80 3.68
CA TYR A 375 2.73 10.40 4.51
C TYR A 375 2.72 9.80 5.92
N ASP A 376 3.19 8.56 6.07
CA ASP A 376 3.40 7.92 7.37
C ASP A 376 4.47 8.66 8.21
N ASP A 377 5.57 9.09 7.58
CA ASP A 377 6.59 9.91 8.23
C ASP A 377 6.05 11.27 8.65
N ILE A 378 5.19 11.89 7.84
CA ILE A 378 4.51 13.14 8.20
C ILE A 378 3.67 12.95 9.47
N LEU A 379 3.02 11.80 9.66
CA LEU A 379 2.18 11.53 10.81
C LEU A 379 2.97 11.12 12.05
N HIS A 380 3.98 10.27 11.90
CA HIS A 380 4.61 9.57 13.01
C HIS A 380 6.03 10.07 13.32
N ARG A 381 6.72 10.65 12.34
CA ARG A 381 8.10 11.14 12.45
C ARG A 381 8.31 12.49 11.75
N PRO A 382 7.45 13.50 11.99
CA PRO A 382 7.45 14.72 11.17
C PRO A 382 8.77 15.49 11.21
N HIS A 383 9.49 15.47 12.34
CA HIS A 383 10.81 16.09 12.45
C HIS A 383 11.86 15.45 11.53
N ILE A 384 11.81 14.12 11.32
CA ILE A 384 12.69 13.43 10.37
C ILE A 384 12.38 13.86 8.93
N ALA A 385 11.10 14.01 8.60
CA ALA A 385 10.69 14.55 7.31
C ALA A 385 11.18 15.99 7.10
N VAL A 386 11.10 16.86 8.13
CA VAL A 386 11.65 18.22 8.06
C VAL A 386 13.17 18.21 7.84
N LEU A 387 13.91 17.35 8.53
CA LEU A 387 15.37 17.21 8.34
C LEU A 387 15.71 16.78 6.91
N GLY A 388 14.97 15.83 6.35
CA GLY A 388 15.17 15.40 4.96
C GLY A 388 14.88 16.52 3.95
N ILE A 389 13.85 17.35 4.19
CA ILE A 389 13.58 18.54 3.37
C ILE A 389 14.75 19.51 3.47
N ALA A 390 15.18 19.84 4.68
CA ALA A 390 16.27 20.78 4.92
C ALA A 390 17.56 20.35 4.21
N GLU A 391 17.92 19.07 4.35
CA GLU A 391 19.08 18.48 3.69
C GLU A 391 18.97 18.53 2.16
N THR A 392 17.79 18.23 1.60
CA THR A 392 17.55 18.26 0.15
C THR A 392 17.65 19.67 -0.43
N LEU A 393 17.25 20.67 0.35
CA LEU A 393 17.27 22.08 -0.02
C LEU A 393 18.58 22.78 0.38
N ASP A 394 19.55 22.04 0.92
CA ASP A 394 20.82 22.58 1.43
C ASP A 394 20.62 23.71 2.48
N ILE A 395 19.55 23.61 3.29
CA ILE A 395 19.22 24.55 4.38
C ILE A 395 19.69 23.98 5.72
N PRO A 396 20.46 24.73 6.54
CA PRO A 396 20.82 24.29 7.88
C PRO A 396 19.58 24.02 8.75
N CYS A 397 19.53 22.86 9.38
CA CYS A 397 18.45 22.49 10.29
C CYS A 397 18.97 21.56 11.39
N THR A 398 18.81 21.98 12.64
CA THR A 398 19.07 21.12 13.81
C THR A 398 17.84 20.28 14.12
N GLU A 399 18.02 19.22 14.90
CA GLU A 399 16.90 18.37 15.31
C GLU A 399 15.84 19.14 16.11
N ASP A 400 16.25 20.06 16.99
CA ASP A 400 15.34 20.91 17.77
C ASP A 400 14.54 21.87 16.87
N MET A 401 15.20 22.46 15.86
CA MET A 401 14.51 23.30 14.87
C MET A 401 13.49 22.47 14.09
N ALA A 402 13.86 21.26 13.66
CA ALA A 402 12.97 20.36 12.95
C ALA A 402 11.75 19.96 13.78
N ARG A 403 11.92 19.67 15.07
CA ARG A 403 10.82 19.41 16.02
C ARG A 403 9.91 20.63 16.16
N GLY A 404 10.49 21.82 16.36
CA GLY A 404 9.71 23.07 16.46
C GLY A 404 8.90 23.40 15.21
N ILE A 405 9.44 23.14 14.02
CA ILE A 405 8.72 23.29 12.75
C ILE A 405 7.59 22.24 12.64
N ALA A 406 7.89 20.97 12.96
CA ALA A 406 6.90 19.90 12.95
C ALA A 406 5.70 20.21 13.86
N ASP A 407 5.95 20.69 15.08
CA ASP A 407 4.90 21.08 16.03
C ASP A 407 4.06 22.26 15.51
N GLY A 408 4.71 23.26 14.90
CA GLY A 408 4.04 24.37 14.23
C GLY A 408 3.08 23.89 13.13
N LEU A 409 3.53 22.96 12.29
CA LEU A 409 2.72 22.39 11.21
C LEU A 409 1.50 21.61 11.72
N VAL A 410 1.58 20.97 12.89
CA VAL A 410 0.43 20.29 13.51
C VAL A 410 -0.69 21.28 13.83
N THR A 411 -0.35 22.51 14.23
CA THR A 411 -1.32 23.54 14.63
C THR A 411 -1.73 24.47 13.50
N LEU A 412 -1.03 24.44 12.36
CA LEU A 412 -1.32 25.27 11.19
C LEU A 412 -2.74 25.01 10.67
N LYS A 413 -3.52 26.09 10.54
CA LYS A 413 -4.89 26.10 10.01
C LYS A 413 -4.97 27.15 8.92
N ALA A 414 -5.84 26.92 7.93
CA ALA A 414 -6.22 27.98 7.01
C ALA A 414 -6.96 29.06 7.81
N ASP A 415 -6.45 30.30 7.83
CA ASP A 415 -7.21 31.42 8.36
C ASP A 415 -8.42 31.64 7.44
N ALA A 416 -9.63 31.52 8.00
CA ALA A 416 -10.87 31.70 7.27
C ALA A 416 -11.02 33.11 6.68
N ALA A 417 -10.28 34.10 7.21
CA ALA A 417 -10.26 35.47 6.69
C ALA A 417 -9.40 35.64 5.42
N GLU A 418 -8.42 34.76 5.21
CA GLU A 418 -7.39 34.90 4.16
C GLU A 418 -7.56 33.88 3.02
N VAL A 419 -8.70 33.21 2.98
CA VAL A 419 -9.01 32.24 1.94
C VAL A 419 -9.32 32.97 0.62
N ASN A 420 -8.51 32.69 -0.40
CA ASN A 420 -8.66 33.23 -1.75
C ASN A 420 -9.95 32.70 -2.43
N ASP A 421 -10.21 33.18 -3.65
CA ASP A 421 -11.36 32.72 -4.43
C ASP A 421 -11.35 31.21 -4.74
N ARG A 422 -10.18 30.55 -4.63
CA ARG A 422 -10.00 29.10 -4.79
C ARG A 422 -10.17 28.31 -3.49
N GLY A 423 -10.55 28.92 -2.38
CA GLY A 423 -10.78 28.18 -1.14
C GLY A 423 -9.48 27.82 -0.38
N HIS A 424 -8.35 28.45 -0.71
CA HIS A 424 -7.06 28.24 -0.05
C HIS A 424 -6.54 29.52 0.58
N ALA A 425 -5.88 29.43 1.73
CA ALA A 425 -5.05 30.53 2.23
C ALA A 425 -3.89 30.76 1.24
N SER A 426 -3.67 32.00 0.81
CA SER A 426 -2.72 32.32 -0.26
C SER A 426 -1.28 31.96 0.11
N ASP A 427 -0.93 32.09 1.39
CA ASP A 427 0.41 31.85 1.89
C ASP A 427 0.69 30.35 2.15
N THR A 428 -0.21 29.67 2.85
CA THR A 428 0.00 28.28 3.29
C THR A 428 -0.53 27.25 2.30
N LEU A 429 -1.35 27.67 1.33
CA LEU A 429 -2.07 26.80 0.39
C LEU A 429 -2.94 25.75 1.10
N MET A 430 -3.33 26.01 2.36
CA MET A 430 -4.23 25.15 3.13
C MET A 430 -5.69 25.45 2.82
N HIS A 431 -6.52 24.42 2.85
CA HIS A 431 -7.98 24.53 2.79
C HIS A 431 -8.59 24.08 4.13
N SER A 432 -9.82 24.53 4.42
CA SER A 432 -10.50 24.28 5.71
C SER A 432 -10.65 22.79 6.07
N ASP A 433 -10.83 21.92 5.06
CA ASP A 433 -11.07 20.48 5.25
C ASP A 433 -9.81 19.61 5.02
N HIS A 434 -8.63 20.19 5.26
CA HIS A 434 -7.34 19.57 4.97
C HIS A 434 -7.16 18.21 5.66
N ARG A 435 -7.58 18.10 6.93
CA ARG A 435 -7.45 16.89 7.75
C ARG A 435 -8.78 16.15 7.88
N ALA A 436 -8.73 14.82 7.76
CA ALA A 436 -9.87 13.95 8.07
C ALA A 436 -9.81 13.56 9.55
N THR A 437 -10.97 13.31 10.15
CA THR A 437 -11.04 12.50 11.38
C THR A 437 -10.73 11.03 11.06
N ASP A 438 -10.34 10.25 12.07
CA ASP A 438 -10.07 8.82 11.89
C ASP A 438 -11.30 8.05 11.39
N ASP A 439 -12.49 8.40 11.86
CA ASP A 439 -13.76 7.82 11.39
C ASP A 439 -14.01 8.11 9.92
N GLN A 440 -13.86 9.38 9.51
CA GLN A 440 -13.98 9.75 8.10
C GLN A 440 -12.96 8.99 7.25
N ARG A 441 -11.71 8.90 7.71
CA ARG A 441 -10.66 8.17 7.00
C ARG A 441 -11.03 6.70 6.81
N ARG A 442 -11.43 6.00 7.88
CA ARG A 442 -11.86 4.59 7.83
C ARG A 442 -13.04 4.38 6.87
N ASN A 443 -14.06 5.22 6.98
CA ASN A 443 -15.29 5.09 6.18
C ASN A 443 -15.02 5.25 4.68
N TYR A 444 -14.31 6.31 4.27
CA TYR A 444 -14.00 6.52 2.85
C TYR A 444 -12.96 5.51 2.32
N LEU A 445 -12.03 5.05 3.17
CA LEU A 445 -11.05 4.04 2.78
C LEU A 445 -11.75 2.71 2.46
N ALA A 446 -12.65 2.24 3.34
CA ALA A 446 -13.40 1.00 3.11
C ALA A 446 -14.20 1.04 1.80
N LYS A 447 -14.87 2.17 1.53
CA LYS A 447 -15.59 2.39 0.26
C LYS A 447 -14.68 2.29 -0.95
N VAL A 448 -13.54 2.98 -0.93
CA VAL A 448 -12.56 2.95 -2.03
C VAL A 448 -11.98 1.56 -2.23
N GLN A 449 -11.66 0.86 -1.15
CA GLN A 449 -11.15 -0.51 -1.22
C GLN A 449 -12.17 -1.45 -1.88
N ALA A 450 -13.45 -1.34 -1.51
CA ALA A 450 -14.52 -2.09 -2.16
C ALA A 450 -14.64 -1.78 -3.66
N ALA A 451 -14.58 -0.50 -4.04
CA ALA A 451 -14.61 -0.07 -5.44
C ALA A 451 -13.41 -0.60 -6.27
N LEU A 452 -12.23 -0.69 -5.66
CA LEU A 452 -11.02 -1.23 -6.30
C LEU A 452 -11.07 -2.76 -6.43
N ALA A 453 -11.64 -3.46 -5.44
CA ALA A 453 -11.76 -4.93 -5.45
C ALA A 453 -12.78 -5.44 -6.48
N GLY A 454 -13.90 -4.74 -6.66
CA GLY A 454 -15.02 -5.17 -7.53
C GLY A 454 -14.72 -5.21 -9.04
N GLY A 455 -13.52 -4.85 -9.49
CA GLY A 455 -13.16 -4.87 -10.92
C GLY A 455 -12.62 -6.20 -11.45
N ILE A 456 -12.46 -7.22 -10.60
CA ILE A 456 -11.75 -8.46 -10.97
C ILE A 456 -12.70 -9.55 -11.52
N GLY A 457 -14.02 -9.41 -11.39
CA GLY A 457 -14.96 -10.52 -11.61
C GLY A 457 -16.03 -10.39 -12.72
N GLU A 458 -16.31 -9.21 -13.28
CA GLU A 458 -17.51 -9.02 -14.13
C GLU A 458 -17.26 -9.06 -15.65
N GLY A 459 -16.05 -9.40 -16.09
CA GLY A 459 -15.68 -9.39 -17.51
C GLY A 459 -14.89 -10.61 -18.01
N ALA A 460 -14.93 -11.73 -17.28
CA ALA A 460 -14.27 -12.98 -17.65
C ALA A 460 -15.30 -14.06 -18.01
#